data_AF-A0A1G2S9K3-F1
#
_entry.id   AF-A0A1G2S9K3-F1
#
_cell.length_a   1.000
_cell.length_b   1.000
_cell.length_c   1.000
_cell.angle_alpha   90.00
_cell.angle_beta   90.00
_cell.angle_gamma   90.00
#
_symmetry.space_group_name_H-M   'P 1'
#
loop_
_entity.id
_entity.type
_entity.pdbx_description
1 polymer ?
#
loop_
_entity_poly.entity_id
_entity_poly.type
_entity_poly.pdbx_seq_one_letter_code
_entity_poly.pdbx_strand_id
1 'polypeptide(L)'
;MQKFLYQRVCLKERRCVMSTFSTNQADRKQQATEQTLQCIQGSIVLQYAWVSDLVNEIKWLRKQEPSTAVEFSEQQMAIAFKERQLNEIQSAINRLEKSAHDIARSLGLAS
;
A
#
# COMPACT_ATOMS: atom_id res chain seq x y z
N MET A 1 -14.57 45.53 -5.83
CA MET A 1 -13.42 46.43 -5.97
C MET A 1 -12.34 46.03 -4.99
N GLN A 2 -11.09 46.15 -5.45
CA GLN A 2 -9.79 45.79 -4.88
C GLN A 2 -9.60 45.98 -3.38
N LYS A 3 -8.75 45.11 -2.79
CA LYS A 3 -7.63 45.50 -1.92
C LYS A 3 -6.61 44.36 -1.83
N PHE A 4 -5.63 44.41 -2.72
CA PHE A 4 -4.38 43.63 -2.65
C PHE A 4 -3.43 44.36 -1.69
N LEU A 5 -3.00 43.69 -0.62
CA LEU A 5 -1.86 44.14 0.18
C LEU A 5 -0.61 43.43 -0.35
N TYR A 6 0.12 44.16 -1.20
CA TYR A 6 1.47 43.80 -1.65
C TYR A 6 2.47 44.11 -0.54
N GLN A 7 3.11 43.09 0.04
CA GLN A 7 4.37 43.26 0.74
C GLN A 7 5.50 42.82 -0.21
N ARG A 8 6.14 43.82 -0.84
CA ARG A 8 7.36 43.64 -1.64
C ARG A 8 8.53 43.37 -0.70
N VAL A 9 9.07 42.16 -0.74
CA VAL A 9 10.47 41.92 -0.38
C VAL A 9 11.17 41.47 -1.65
N CYS A 10 11.85 42.41 -2.31
CA CYS A 10 12.77 42.12 -3.40
C CYS A 10 14.04 41.51 -2.81
N LEU A 11 14.25 40.21 -2.98
CA LEU A 11 15.58 39.62 -2.92
C LEU A 11 15.79 38.74 -4.16
N LYS A 12 16.96 38.97 -4.78
CA LYS A 12 17.53 38.33 -5.97
C LYS A 12 17.36 36.80 -5.96
N GLU A 13 17.22 36.26 -7.17
CA GLU A 13 17.44 34.85 -7.53
C GLU A 13 16.69 33.80 -6.71
N ARG A 14 15.57 33.34 -7.26
CA ARG A 14 15.13 31.94 -7.30
C ARG A 14 13.89 31.89 -8.18
N ARG A 15 13.82 30.95 -9.12
CA ARG A 15 12.56 30.61 -9.79
C ARG A 15 11.56 30.29 -8.68
N CYS A 16 10.65 31.21 -8.42
CA CYS A 16 9.52 30.98 -7.55
C CYS A 16 8.61 30.03 -8.32
N VAL A 17 8.81 28.72 -8.13
CA VAL A 17 7.85 27.72 -8.56
C VAL A 17 6.66 27.90 -7.65
N MET A 18 5.75 28.81 -8.02
CA MET A 18 4.46 28.90 -7.36
C MET A 18 3.77 27.56 -7.56
N SER A 19 3.69 26.76 -6.50
CA SER A 19 2.83 25.58 -6.45
C SER A 19 1.41 26.07 -6.69
N THR A 20 0.91 25.87 -7.90
CA THR A 20 -0.45 26.26 -8.27
C THR A 20 -1.39 25.27 -7.60
N PHE A 21 -2.01 25.69 -6.50
CA PHE A 21 -3.15 24.98 -5.94
C PHE A 21 -4.26 24.95 -7.01
N SER A 22 -4.45 23.81 -7.69
CA SER A 22 -5.39 23.73 -8.81
C SER A 22 -6.83 23.88 -8.32
N THR A 23 -7.51 24.87 -8.88
CA THR A 23 -8.96 25.10 -8.68
C THR A 23 -9.80 24.35 -9.69
N ASN A 24 -9.18 23.65 -10.66
CA ASN A 24 -9.87 22.86 -11.66
C ASN A 24 -10.38 21.55 -11.05
N GLN A 25 -11.67 21.28 -11.21
CA GLN A 25 -12.30 20.07 -10.70
C GLN A 25 -11.72 18.79 -11.33
N ALA A 26 -11.26 18.87 -12.58
CA ALA A 26 -10.63 17.74 -13.27
C ALA A 26 -9.29 17.36 -12.60
N ASP A 27 -8.42 18.34 -12.37
CA ASP A 27 -7.12 18.13 -11.74
C ASP A 27 -7.27 17.56 -10.32
N ARG A 28 -8.25 18.04 -9.55
CA ARG A 28 -8.54 17.51 -8.21
C ARG A 28 -8.99 16.05 -8.25
N LYS A 29 -9.81 15.67 -9.23
CA LYS A 29 -10.25 14.27 -9.42
C LYS A 29 -9.06 13.40 -9.78
N GLN A 30 -8.21 13.84 -10.71
CA GLN A 30 -7.01 13.12 -11.10
C GLN A 30 -6.07 12.93 -9.90
N GLN A 31 -5.81 13.99 -9.13
CA GLN A 31 -4.97 13.91 -7.93
C GLN A 31 -5.54 12.94 -6.89
N ALA A 32 -6.86 12.93 -6.66
CA ALA A 32 -7.49 12.00 -5.73
C ALA A 32 -7.37 10.54 -6.21
N THR A 33 -7.49 10.30 -7.52
CA THR A 33 -7.31 8.97 -8.12
C THR A 33 -5.85 8.50 -8.01
N GLU A 34 -4.88 9.38 -8.25
CA GLU A 34 -3.45 9.10 -8.05
C GLU A 34 -3.13 8.77 -6.59
N GLN A 35 -3.66 9.54 -5.63
CA GLN A 35 -3.52 9.25 -4.20
C GLN A 35 -4.13 7.90 -3.83
N THR A 36 -5.28 7.57 -4.39
CA THR A 36 -5.93 6.26 -4.17
C THR A 36 -5.04 5.12 -4.67
N LEU A 37 -4.45 5.27 -5.87
CA LEU A 37 -3.51 4.29 -6.41
C LEU A 37 -2.29 4.10 -5.49
N GLN A 38 -1.70 5.19 -5.00
CA GLN A 38 -0.57 5.14 -4.07
C GLN A 38 -0.93 4.43 -2.76
N CYS A 39 -2.11 4.70 -2.20
CA CYS A 39 -2.60 4.03 -0.98
C CYS A 39 -2.77 2.52 -1.18
N ILE A 40 -3.32 2.11 -2.33
CA ILE A 40 -3.47 0.68 -2.67
C ILE A 40 -2.10 0.02 -2.84
N GLN A 41 -1.19 0.65 -3.56
CA GLN A 41 0.19 0.15 -3.73
C GLN A 41 0.90 0.00 -2.38
N GLY A 42 0.79 0.99 -1.49
CA GLY A 42 1.32 0.89 -0.13
C GLY A 42 0.69 -0.26 0.67
N SER A 43 -0.62 -0.48 0.53
CA SER A 43 -1.31 -1.59 1.19
C SER A 43 -0.84 -2.95 0.68
N ILE A 44 -0.60 -3.10 -0.63
CA ILE A 44 -0.05 -4.32 -1.23
C ILE A 44 1.33 -4.62 -0.65
N VAL A 45 2.22 -3.63 -0.58
CA VAL A 45 3.58 -3.79 -0.02
C VAL A 45 3.52 -4.27 1.44
N LEU A 46 2.66 -3.67 2.25
CA LEU A 46 2.49 -4.08 3.65
C LEU A 46 1.97 -5.52 3.77
N GLN A 47 1.02 -5.93 2.93
CA GLN A 47 0.51 -7.30 2.94
C GLN A 47 1.59 -8.32 2.52
N TYR A 48 2.44 -7.99 1.54
CA TYR A 48 3.58 -8.85 1.18
C TYR A 48 4.59 -8.98 2.33
N ALA A 49 4.81 -7.93 3.13
CA ALA A 49 5.65 -8.03 4.33
C ALA A 49 5.07 -9.05 5.34
N TRP A 50 3.75 -8.99 5.59
CA TRP A 50 3.09 -9.95 6.47
C TRP A 50 3.13 -11.39 5.93
N VAL A 51 2.99 -11.57 4.61
CA VAL A 51 3.17 -12.88 3.97
C VAL A 51 4.58 -13.42 4.25
N SER A 52 5.61 -12.59 4.10
CA SER A 52 6.99 -12.99 4.39
C SER A 52 7.17 -13.44 5.85
N ASP A 53 6.62 -12.68 6.80
CA ASP A 53 6.70 -13.02 8.23
C ASP A 53 6.00 -14.35 8.53
N LEU A 54 4.78 -14.55 8.04
CA LEU A 54 4.04 -15.81 8.20
C LEU A 54 4.78 -17.01 7.58
N VAL A 55 5.36 -16.85 6.40
CA VAL A 55 6.17 -17.90 5.76
C VAL A 55 7.39 -18.24 6.60
N ASN A 56 8.05 -17.25 7.20
CA ASN A 56 9.19 -17.47 8.08
C ASN A 56 8.77 -18.18 9.38
N GLU A 57 7.65 -17.80 9.97
CA GLU A 57 7.09 -18.46 11.15
C GLU A 57 6.71 -19.92 10.86
N ILE A 58 6.07 -20.21 9.72
CA ILE A 58 5.75 -21.59 9.32
C ILE A 58 7.04 -22.40 9.12
N LYS A 59 8.05 -21.84 8.44
CA LYS A 59 9.36 -22.48 8.27
C LYS A 59 10.04 -22.75 9.61
N TRP A 60 9.96 -21.80 10.54
CA TRP A 60 10.51 -21.95 11.89
C TRP A 60 9.78 -23.04 12.66
N LEU A 61 8.44 -23.04 12.65
CA LEU A 61 7.63 -24.08 13.27
C LEU A 61 8.00 -25.45 12.70
N ARG A 62 8.06 -25.63 11.38
CA ARG A 62 8.41 -26.91 10.74
C ARG A 62 9.82 -27.44 11.06
N LYS A 63 10.73 -26.59 11.57
CA LYS A 63 12.07 -27.01 12.02
C LYS A 63 12.10 -27.48 13.47
N GLN A 64 11.05 -27.21 14.24
CA GLN A 64 10.96 -27.68 15.62
C GLN A 64 10.72 -29.18 15.65
N GLU A 65 11.43 -29.88 16.54
CA GLU A 65 11.25 -31.29 16.82
C GLU A 65 10.41 -31.43 18.11
N PRO A 66 9.10 -31.68 18.01
CA PRO A 66 8.28 -31.88 19.19
C PRO A 66 8.67 -33.17 19.90
N SER A 67 8.72 -33.10 21.23
CA SER A 67 9.10 -34.22 22.10
C SER A 67 7.90 -35.10 22.48
N THR A 68 6.68 -34.56 22.33
CA THR A 68 5.43 -35.27 22.63
C THR A 68 4.44 -35.23 21.47
N ALA A 69 3.50 -36.18 21.46
CA ALA A 69 2.40 -36.20 20.49
C ALA A 69 1.48 -34.98 20.62
N VAL A 70 1.34 -34.42 21.83
CA VAL A 70 0.55 -33.21 22.08
C VAL A 70 1.23 -32.00 21.43
N GLU A 71 2.53 -31.81 21.68
CA GLU A 71 3.33 -30.74 21.05
C GLU A 71 3.30 -30.83 19.52
N PHE A 72 3.39 -32.04 18.96
CA PHE A 72 3.27 -32.24 17.52
C PHE A 72 1.89 -31.81 17.01
N SER A 73 0.81 -32.20 17.68
CA SER A 73 -0.54 -31.80 17.29
C SER A 73 -0.74 -30.28 17.35
N GLU A 74 -0.27 -29.63 18.41
CA GLU A 74 -0.33 -28.18 18.56
C GLU A 74 0.46 -27.45 17.47
N GLN A 75 1.66 -27.95 17.14
CA GLN A 75 2.48 -27.46 16.04
C GLN A 75 1.76 -27.57 14.69
N GLN A 76 1.11 -28.71 14.41
CA GLN A 76 0.34 -28.90 13.17
C GLN A 76 -0.85 -27.94 13.09
N MET A 77 -1.58 -27.74 14.20
CA MET A 77 -2.68 -26.78 14.26
C MET A 77 -2.19 -25.34 14.02
N ALA A 78 -1.07 -24.96 14.62
CA ALA A 78 -0.47 -23.64 14.45
C ALA A 78 -0.02 -23.40 13.00
N ILE A 79 0.58 -24.40 12.34
CA ILE A 79 0.95 -24.34 10.93
C ILE A 79 -0.29 -24.19 10.06
N ALA A 80 -1.30 -25.04 10.22
CA ALA A 80 -2.53 -25.01 9.43
C ALA A 80 -3.27 -23.67 9.55
N PHE A 81 -3.30 -23.10 10.77
CA PHE A 81 -3.88 -21.78 11.00
C PHE A 81 -3.13 -20.68 10.22
N LYS A 82 -1.79 -20.69 10.27
CA LYS A 82 -0.97 -19.70 9.54
C LYS A 82 -1.07 -19.87 8.02
N GLU A 83 -1.16 -21.09 7.53
CA GLU A 83 -1.39 -21.36 6.10
C GLU A 83 -2.74 -20.83 5.63
N ARG A 84 -3.78 -20.92 6.48
CA ARG A 84 -5.07 -20.29 6.20
C ARG A 84 -4.94 -18.77 6.13
N GLN A 85 -4.23 -18.14 7.08
CA GLN A 85 -3.99 -16.69 7.05
C GLN A 85 -3.26 -16.26 5.78
N LEU A 86 -2.25 -17.03 5.33
CA LEU A 86 -1.57 -16.79 4.06
C LEU A 86 -2.53 -16.79 2.86
N ASN A 87 -3.43 -17.76 2.79
CA ASN A 87 -4.41 -17.84 1.70
C ASN A 87 -5.39 -16.64 1.70
N GLU A 88 -5.81 -16.20 2.88
CA GLU A 88 -6.68 -15.04 3.05
C GLU A 88 -5.96 -13.75 2.61
N ILE A 89 -4.71 -13.55 3.02
CA ILE A 89 -3.91 -12.39 2.62
C ILE A 89 -3.62 -12.42 1.12
N GLN A 90 -3.23 -13.57 0.54
CA GLN A 90 -3.00 -13.67 -0.91
C GLN A 90 -4.26 -13.33 -1.70
N SER A 91 -5.43 -13.75 -1.22
CA SER A 91 -6.71 -13.39 -1.83
C SER A 91 -7.00 -11.89 -1.75
N ALA A 92 -6.57 -11.22 -0.67
CA ALA A 92 -6.70 -9.77 -0.52
C ALA A 92 -5.74 -9.01 -1.44
N ILE A 93 -4.47 -9.44 -1.52
CA ILE A 93 -3.46 -8.91 -2.45
C ILE A 93 -3.98 -8.95 -3.88
N ASN A 94 -4.48 -10.10 -4.34
CA ASN A 94 -4.99 -10.25 -5.72
C ASN A 94 -6.12 -9.25 -6.04
N ARG A 95 -6.99 -8.95 -5.06
CA ARG A 95 -8.06 -7.94 -5.24
C ARG A 95 -7.50 -6.52 -5.30
N LEU A 96 -6.51 -6.22 -4.47
CA LEU A 96 -5.84 -4.92 -4.46
C LEU A 96 -5.04 -4.71 -5.75
N GLU A 97 -4.32 -5.72 -6.24
CA GLU A 97 -3.57 -5.66 -7.50
C GLU A 97 -4.51 -5.41 -8.68
N LYS A 98 -5.65 -6.11 -8.74
CA LYS A 98 -6.68 -5.83 -9.74
C LYS A 98 -7.20 -4.39 -9.65
N SER A 99 -7.51 -3.92 -8.44
CA SER A 99 -7.98 -2.55 -8.23
C SER A 99 -6.93 -1.51 -8.63
N ALA A 100 -5.66 -1.74 -8.31
CA ALA A 100 -4.55 -0.88 -8.70
C ALA A 100 -4.41 -0.83 -10.22
N HIS A 101 -4.53 -1.98 -10.89
CA HIS A 101 -4.46 -2.08 -12.34
C HIS A 101 -5.60 -1.31 -13.03
N ASP A 102 -6.83 -1.48 -12.55
CA ASP A 102 -7.99 -0.77 -13.10
C ASP A 102 -7.87 0.76 -12.92
N ILE A 103 -7.37 1.20 -11.77
CA ILE A 103 -7.09 2.63 -11.51
C ILE A 103 -5.95 3.13 -12.40
N ALA A 104 -4.85 2.38 -12.53
CA ALA A 104 -3.73 2.73 -13.39
C ALA A 104 -4.17 2.88 -14.85
N ARG A 105 -5.06 2.00 -15.34
CA ARG A 105 -5.65 2.12 -16.67
C ARG A 105 -6.51 3.39 -16.81
N SER A 106 -7.33 3.72 -15.81
CA SER A 106 -8.14 4.94 -15.82
C SER A 106 -7.31 6.23 -15.82
N LEU A 107 -6.09 6.18 -15.26
CA LEU A 107 -5.10 7.25 -15.28
C LEU A 107 -4.24 7.25 -16.56
N GLY A 108 -4.40 6.27 -17.45
CA GLY A 108 -3.57 6.13 -18.65
C GLY A 108 -2.13 5.67 -18.38
N LEU A 109 -1.87 5.10 -17.19
CA LEU A 109 -0.55 4.61 -16.78
C LEU A 109 -0.29 3.14 -17.17
N ALA A 110 -1.35 2.39 -17.51
CA ALA A 110 -1.28 0.99 -17.91
C ALA A 110 -2.21 0.73 -19.11
N SER A 111 -1.87 -0.29 -19.92
CA SER A 111 -2.70 -0.79 -21.03
C SER A 111 -3.52 -2.01 -20.60
#